data_AF-E1RA65-F1
#
_entry.id   AF-E1RA65-F1
#
_cell.length_a   1.000
_cell.length_b   1.000
_cell.length_c   1.000
_cell.angle_alpha   90.00
_cell.angle_beta   90.00
_cell.angle_gamma   90.00
#
_symmetry.space_group_name_H-M   'P 1'
#
loop_
_entity.id
_entity.type
_entity.pdbx_description
1 polymer ?
#
loop_
_entity_poly.entity_id
_entity_poly.type
_entity_poly.pdbx_seq_one_letter_code
_entity_poly.pdbx_strand_id
1 'polypeptide(L)'
;MLDLLEALMILCFGLSWPISIYRSYVSRTAKGKSLFFEVFLWIGYVFGISRKILQWYGSDSASLNFLFYLGWFFYILNIVEITIDMGLYFRNVKLDREREAEPGIERAEEVIEESNEIIEQMKELERGLDGKAKGK
;
A
#
# COMPACT_ATOMS: atom_id res chain seq x y z
N MET A 1 -26.94 4.62 -26.54
CA MET A 1 -25.51 4.75 -26.90
C MET A 1 -24.66 5.19 -25.71
N LEU A 2 -25.08 6.16 -24.89
CA LEU A 2 -24.32 6.62 -23.72
C LEU A 2 -24.01 5.50 -22.71
N ASP A 3 -24.99 4.67 -22.36
CA ASP A 3 -24.79 3.55 -21.42
C ASP A 3 -23.83 2.48 -21.94
N LEU A 4 -23.72 2.31 -23.26
CA LEU A 4 -22.79 1.35 -23.87
C LEU A 4 -21.34 1.85 -23.74
N LEU A 5 -21.10 3.12 -24.05
CA LEU A 5 -19.78 3.72 -23.92
C LEU A 5 -19.34 3.79 -22.46
N GLU A 6 -20.26 4.11 -21.55
CA GLU A 6 -20.00 4.06 -20.10
C GLU A 6 -19.67 2.64 -19.63
N ALA A 7 -20.48 1.64 -19.99
CA ALA A 7 -20.22 0.25 -19.61
C ALA A 7 -18.88 -0.26 -20.15
N LEU A 8 -18.52 0.06 -21.40
CA LEU A 8 -17.23 -0.31 -21.98
C LEU A 8 -16.07 0.38 -21.27
N MET A 9 -16.20 1.66 -20.96
CA MET A 9 -15.17 2.39 -20.21
C MET A 9 -14.93 1.76 -18.83
N ILE A 10 -16.00 1.50 -18.08
CA ILE A 10 -15.89 0.92 -16.73
C ILE A 10 -15.39 -0.53 -16.80
N LEU A 11 -15.75 -1.28 -17.82
CA LEU A 11 -15.24 -2.63 -18.05
C LEU A 11 -13.72 -2.60 -18.31
N CYS A 12 -13.25 -1.69 -19.17
CA CYS A 12 -11.82 -1.51 -19.43
C CYS A 12 -11.05 -1.11 -18.16
N PHE A 13 -11.63 -0.23 -17.33
CA PHE A 13 -11.05 0.10 -16.03
C PHE A 13 -11.08 -1.10 -15.06
N GLY A 14 -12.19 -1.84 -15.00
CA GLY A 14 -12.35 -3.05 -14.21
C GLY A 14 -11.24 -4.05 -14.49
N LEU A 15 -11.02 -4.37 -15.76
CA LEU A 15 -9.96 -5.31 -16.17
C LEU A 15 -8.53 -4.84 -15.85
N SER A 16 -8.30 -3.54 -15.63
CA SER A 16 -6.99 -3.03 -15.25
C SER A 16 -6.61 -3.36 -13.79
N TRP A 17 -7.59 -3.54 -12.91
CA TRP A 17 -7.36 -3.81 -11.49
C TRP A 17 -6.87 -5.24 -11.19
N PRO A 18 -7.40 -6.33 -11.79
CA PRO A 18 -6.85 -7.67 -11.62
C PRO A 18 -5.35 -7.73 -11.93
N ILE A 19 -4.89 -7.00 -12.95
CA ILE A 19 -3.47 -6.89 -13.30
C ILE A 19 -2.70 -6.11 -12.22
N SER A 20 -3.27 -5.02 -11.71
CA SER A 20 -2.71 -4.21 -10.63
C SER A 20 -2.55 -5.02 -9.33
N ILE A 21 -3.60 -5.74 -8.94
CA ILE A 21 -3.67 -6.62 -7.76
C ILE A 21 -2.66 -7.75 -7.90
N TYR A 22 -2.63 -8.43 -9.05
CA TYR A 22 -1.68 -9.52 -9.31
C TYR A 22 -0.23 -9.04 -9.17
N ARG A 23 0.11 -7.90 -9.79
CA ARG A 23 1.45 -7.32 -9.66
C ARG A 23 1.77 -6.94 -8.22
N SER A 24 0.82 -6.32 -7.51
CA SER A 24 0.98 -5.96 -6.10
C SER A 24 1.23 -7.21 -5.23
N TYR A 25 0.49 -8.29 -5.47
CA TYR A 25 0.62 -9.53 -4.71
C TYR A 25 1.96 -10.25 -4.97
N VAL A 26 2.41 -10.30 -6.23
CA VAL A 26 3.65 -10.99 -6.62
C VAL A 26 4.90 -10.18 -6.25
N SER A 27 4.87 -8.86 -6.45
CA SER A 27 6.03 -8.00 -6.20
C SER A 27 6.36 -7.87 -4.71
N ARG A 28 5.34 -7.99 -3.84
CA ARG A 28 5.43 -7.76 -2.37
C ARG A 28 6.09 -6.42 -2.03
N THR A 29 5.96 -5.43 -2.91
CA THR A 29 6.47 -4.07 -2.73
C THR A 29 5.44 -3.07 -3.24
N ALA A 30 5.33 -1.95 -2.54
CA ALA A 30 4.47 -0.82 -2.87
C ALA A 30 5.22 0.28 -3.63
N LYS A 31 6.52 0.09 -3.89
CA LYS A 31 7.36 1.07 -4.59
C LYS A 31 6.84 1.34 -6.01
N GLY A 32 6.65 2.63 -6.32
CA GLY A 32 6.17 3.11 -7.63
C GLY A 32 4.64 3.13 -7.78
N LYS A 33 3.88 2.73 -6.75
CA LYS A 33 2.42 2.77 -6.75
C LYS A 33 1.91 3.97 -5.93
N SER A 34 0.94 4.70 -6.48
CA SER A 34 0.42 5.93 -5.88
C SER A 34 -0.96 5.70 -5.27
N LEU A 35 -1.01 5.55 -3.94
CA LEU A 35 -2.26 5.43 -3.19
C LEU A 35 -3.16 6.66 -3.40
N PHE A 36 -2.58 7.86 -3.56
CA PHE A 36 -3.36 9.06 -3.85
C PHE A 36 -4.16 8.92 -5.15
N PHE A 37 -3.53 8.39 -6.21
CA PHE A 37 -4.22 8.16 -7.48
C PHE A 37 -5.40 7.19 -7.33
N GLU A 38 -5.20 6.11 -6.58
CA GLU A 38 -6.26 5.13 -6.30
C GLU A 38 -7.41 5.72 -5.47
N VAL A 39 -7.12 6.57 -4.49
CA VAL A 39 -8.13 7.28 -3.70
C VAL A 39 -8.94 8.23 -4.58
N PHE A 40 -8.29 8.97 -5.48
CA PHE A 40 -9.01 9.82 -6.43
C PHE A 40 -9.93 9.01 -7.35
N LEU A 41 -9.46 7.85 -7.83
CA LEU A 41 -10.31 6.94 -8.60
C LEU A 41 -11.48 6.43 -7.77
N TRP A 42 -11.24 5.99 -6.53
CA TRP A 42 -12.28 5.53 -5.62
C TRP A 42 -13.38 6.58 -5.41
N ILE A 43 -13.00 7.84 -5.16
CA ILE A 43 -13.93 8.97 -5.02
C ILE A 43 -14.70 9.20 -6.33
N GLY A 44 -14.02 9.15 -7.48
CA GLY A 44 -14.66 9.24 -8.80
C GLY A 44 -15.73 8.16 -9.02
N TYR A 45 -15.45 6.93 -8.59
CA TYR A 45 -16.40 5.82 -8.63
C TYR A 45 -17.62 6.06 -7.73
N VAL A 46 -17.44 6.63 -6.54
CA VAL A 46 -18.55 7.01 -5.64
C VAL A 46 -19.46 8.05 -6.29
N PHE A 47 -18.89 9.06 -6.95
CA PHE A 47 -19.68 10.04 -7.71
C PHE A 47 -20.40 9.41 -8.90
N GLY A 48 -19.78 8.46 -9.61
CA GLY A 48 -20.41 7.70 -10.70
C GLY A 48 -21.63 6.88 -10.22
N ILE A 49 -21.49 6.20 -9.08
CA ILE A 49 -22.60 5.47 -8.43
C ILE A 49 -23.71 6.45 -8.01
N SER A 50 -23.35 7.58 -7.41
CA SER A 50 -24.31 8.61 -7.01
C SER A 50 -25.12 9.12 -8.21
N ARG A 51 -24.46 9.39 -9.35
CA ARG A 51 -25.13 9.77 -10.60
C ARG A 51 -26.12 8.70 -11.07
N LYS A 52 -25.74 7.43 -11.00
CA LYS A 52 -26.62 6.29 -11.35
C LYS A 52 -27.85 6.22 -10.45
N ILE A 53 -27.68 6.46 -9.14
CA ILE A 53 -28.79 6.49 -8.18
C ILE A 53 -29.74 7.64 -8.51
N LEU A 54 -29.23 8.83 -8.81
CA LEU A 54 -30.08 9.96 -9.23
C LEU A 54 -30.85 9.66 -10.52
N GLN A 55 -30.21 8.98 -11.48
CA GLN A 55 -30.83 8.58 -12.73
C GLN A 55 -31.91 7.50 -12.53
N TRP A 56 -31.76 6.64 -11.52
CA TRP A 56 -32.80 5.68 -11.13
C TRP A 56 -34.06 6.38 -10.61
N TYR A 57 -33.91 7.40 -9.75
CA TYR A 57 -35.05 8.11 -9.15
C TYR A 57 -35.71 9.12 -10.08
N GLY A 58 -34.97 9.67 -11.05
CA GLY A 58 -35.45 10.75 -11.94
C GLY A 58 -35.96 10.31 -13.31
N SER A 59 -35.87 9.03 -13.66
CA SER A 59 -36.28 8.52 -14.98
C SER A 59 -37.57 7.71 -14.93
N ASP A 60 -38.46 7.93 -15.90
CA ASP A 60 -39.52 6.98 -16.22
C ASP A 60 -38.90 5.61 -16.57
N SER A 61 -39.51 4.52 -16.08
CA SER A 61 -38.96 3.15 -16.09
C SER A 61 -38.53 2.60 -17.47
N ALA A 62 -38.84 3.32 -18.57
CA ALA A 62 -38.41 3.03 -19.93
C ALA A 62 -36.90 3.22 -20.20
N SER A 63 -36.15 3.93 -19.34
CA SER A 63 -34.70 4.15 -19.56
C SER A 63 -33.76 3.12 -18.90
N LEU A 64 -34.29 2.21 -18.07
CA LEU A 64 -33.50 1.21 -17.34
C LEU A 64 -33.27 -0.05 -18.20
N ASN A 65 -32.42 0.07 -19.20
CA ASN A 65 -32.05 -1.04 -20.09
C ASN A 65 -31.04 -1.99 -19.44
N PHE A 66 -30.85 -3.19 -19.99
CA PHE A 66 -29.85 -4.17 -19.50
C PHE A 66 -28.44 -3.56 -19.31
N LEU A 67 -28.01 -2.68 -20.22
CA LEU A 67 -26.73 -1.97 -20.13
C LEU A 67 -26.63 -1.10 -18.87
N PHE A 68 -27.75 -0.57 -18.37
CA PHE A 68 -27.77 0.21 -17.14
C PHE A 68 -27.33 -0.65 -15.96
N TYR A 69 -27.91 -1.84 -15.82
CA TYR A 69 -27.62 -2.82 -14.76
C TYR A 69 -26.21 -3.41 -14.91
N LEU A 70 -25.78 -3.68 -16.14
CA LEU A 70 -24.44 -4.16 -16.42
C LEU A 70 -23.38 -3.14 -15.98
N GLY A 71 -23.55 -1.86 -16.35
CA GLY A 71 -22.67 -0.79 -15.88
C GLY A 71 -22.70 -0.64 -14.35
N TRP A 72 -23.88 -0.76 -13.73
CA TRP A 72 -24.03 -0.69 -12.27
C TRP A 72 -23.29 -1.81 -11.55
N PHE A 73 -23.35 -3.04 -12.07
CA PHE A 73 -22.56 -4.17 -11.58
C PHE A 73 -21.06 -3.90 -11.66
N PHE A 74 -20.56 -3.41 -12.80
CA PHE A 74 -19.14 -3.10 -12.95
C PHE A 74 -18.67 -1.94 -12.07
N TYR A 75 -19.52 -0.96 -11.74
CA TYR A 75 -19.19 0.09 -10.76
C TYR A 75 -18.89 -0.50 -9.39
N ILE A 76 -19.76 -1.41 -8.91
CA ILE A 76 -19.60 -2.05 -7.60
C ILE A 76 -18.34 -2.92 -7.62
N LEU A 77 -18.16 -3.72 -8.67
CA LEU A 77 -16.99 -4.57 -8.84
C LEU A 77 -15.70 -3.74 -8.80
N ASN A 78 -15.64 -2.61 -9.51
CA ASN A 78 -14.47 -1.72 -9.49
C ASN A 78 -14.20 -1.14 -8.09
N ILE A 79 -15.21 -0.68 -7.35
CA ILE A 79 -15.00 -0.20 -5.97
C ILE A 79 -14.41 -1.31 -5.09
N VAL A 80 -14.91 -2.53 -5.21
CA VAL A 80 -14.42 -3.69 -4.45
C VAL A 80 -12.96 -3.98 -4.82
N GLU A 81 -12.64 -4.01 -6.11
CA GLU A 81 -11.28 -4.24 -6.60
C GLU A 81 -10.29 -3.15 -6.14
N ILE A 82 -10.67 -1.87 -6.26
CA ILE A 82 -9.86 -0.74 -5.78
C ILE A 82 -9.62 -0.86 -4.28
N THR A 83 -10.65 -1.23 -3.52
CA THR A 83 -10.54 -1.39 -2.06
C THR A 83 -9.59 -2.53 -1.68
N ILE A 84 -9.66 -3.66 -2.39
CA ILE A 84 -8.74 -4.79 -2.19
C ILE A 84 -7.30 -4.38 -2.55
N ASP A 85 -7.11 -3.69 -3.67
CA ASP A 85 -5.80 -3.23 -4.14
C ASP A 85 -5.16 -2.26 -3.14
N MET A 86 -5.96 -1.34 -2.59
CA MET A 86 -5.54 -0.40 -1.54
C MET A 86 -5.17 -1.14 -0.24
N GLY A 87 -5.93 -2.17 0.14
CA GLY A 87 -5.60 -3.05 1.28
C GLY A 87 -4.27 -3.79 1.10
N LEU A 88 -4.02 -4.32 -0.11
CA LEU A 88 -2.74 -4.94 -0.46
C LEU A 88 -1.59 -3.94 -0.46
N TYR A 89 -1.84 -2.70 -0.89
CA TYR A 89 -0.86 -1.62 -0.83
C TYR A 89 -0.38 -1.38 0.61
N PHE A 90 -1.29 -1.26 1.58
CA PHE A 90 -0.90 -1.06 2.99
C PHE A 90 -0.05 -2.22 3.53
N ARG A 91 -0.40 -3.46 3.17
CA ARG A 91 0.40 -4.64 3.53
C ARG A 91 1.80 -4.55 2.93
N ASN A 92 1.92 -4.19 1.66
CA ASN A 92 3.21 -4.10 0.98
C ASN A 92 4.07 -2.94 1.49
N VAL A 93 3.47 -1.80 1.85
CA VAL A 93 4.18 -0.69 2.51
C VAL A 93 4.80 -1.11 3.83
N LYS A 94 4.09 -1.94 4.61
CA LYS A 94 4.64 -2.47 5.87
C LYS A 94 5.86 -3.36 5.61
N LEU A 95 5.78 -4.26 4.63
CA LEU A 95 6.88 -5.14 4.24
C LEU A 95 8.10 -4.36 3.71
N ASP A 96 7.87 -3.31 2.93
CA ASP A 96 8.95 -2.46 2.44
C ASP A 96 9.64 -1.72 3.58
N ARG A 97 8.88 -1.22 4.56
CA ARG A 97 9.42 -0.53 5.73
C ARG A 97 10.28 -1.44 6.62
N GLU A 98 9.88 -2.69 6.79
CA GLU A 98 10.66 -3.69 7.54
C GLU A 98 12.01 -3.96 6.85
N ARG A 99 12.00 -4.15 5.53
CA ARG A 99 13.23 -4.36 4.73
C ARG A 99 14.18 -3.16 4.72
N GLU A 100 13.66 -1.95 4.84
CA GLU A 100 14.48 -0.74 4.93
C GLU A 100 15.02 -0.50 6.35
N ALA A 101 14.39 -1.09 7.38
CA ALA A 101 14.83 -0.97 8.77
C ALA A 101 15.94 -1.98 9.13
N GLU A 102 15.91 -3.19 8.58
CA GLU A 102 16.90 -4.26 8.85
C GLU A 102 18.37 -3.78 8.70
N PRO A 103 18.78 -3.11 7.60
CA PRO A 103 20.16 -2.65 7.43
C PRO A 103 20.58 -1.54 8.41
N GLY A 104 19.61 -0.83 8.98
CA GLY A 104 19.85 0.20 9.99
C GLY A 104 20.07 -0.40 11.38
N ILE A 105 19.32 -1.46 11.70
CA ILE A 105 19.45 -2.20 12.96
C ILE A 105 20.78 -2.96 12.98
N GLU A 106 21.10 -3.69 11.91
CA GLU A 106 22.36 -4.47 11.80
C GLU A 106 23.59 -3.56 11.96
N ARG A 107 23.59 -2.39 11.29
CA ARG A 107 24.66 -1.40 11.44
C ARG A 107 24.71 -0.79 12.85
N ALA A 108 23.57 -0.59 13.51
CA ALA A 108 23.55 -0.08 14.88
C ALA A 108 24.06 -1.13 15.88
N GLU A 109 23.73 -2.40 15.66
CA GLU A 109 24.23 -3.53 16.47
C GLU A 109 25.75 -3.68 16.33
N GLU A 110 26.31 -3.61 15.11
CA GLU A 110 27.76 -3.62 14.88
C GLU A 110 28.49 -2.49 15.65
N VAL A 111 27.97 -1.26 15.59
CA VAL A 111 28.58 -0.12 16.30
C VAL A 111 28.51 -0.28 17.83
N ILE A 112 27.42 -0.85 18.33
CA ILE A 112 27.26 -1.12 19.77
C ILE A 112 28.26 -2.20 20.21
N GLU A 113 28.45 -3.25 19.42
CA GLU A 113 29.41 -4.32 19.70
C GLU A 113 30.85 -3.78 19.74
N GLU A 114 31.25 -3.00 18.73
CA GLU A 114 32.57 -2.34 18.68
C GLU A 114 32.78 -1.40 19.88
N SER A 115 31.75 -0.61 20.24
CA SER A 115 31.82 0.28 21.41
C SER A 115 32.00 -0.49 22.73
N ASN A 116 31.34 -1.64 22.88
CA ASN A 116 31.45 -2.47 24.08
C ASN A 116 32.83 -3.11 24.22
N GLU A 117 33.44 -3.55 23.10
CA GLU A 117 34.81 -4.07 23.10
C GLU A 117 35.82 -3.01 23.56
N ILE A 118 35.71 -1.78 23.06
CA ILE A 118 36.57 -0.65 23.46
C ILE A 118 36.42 -0.36 24.97
N ILE A 119 35.19 -0.37 25.48
CA ILE A 119 34.92 -0.14 26.91
C ILE A 119 35.59 -1.21 27.78
N GLU A 120 35.52 -2.50 27.39
CA GLU A 120 36.19 -3.56 28.14
C GLU A 120 37.71 -3.43 28.09
N GLN A 121 38.28 -3.10 26.93
CA GLN A 121 39.73 -2.82 26.82
C GLN A 121 40.17 -1.66 27.73
N MET A 122 39.37 -0.59 27.80
CA MET A 122 39.63 0.52 28.71
C MET A 122 39.57 0.10 30.19
N LYS A 123 38.56 -0.69 30.59
CA LYS A 123 38.47 -1.22 31.96
C LYS A 123 39.63 -2.14 32.33
N GLU A 124 40.15 -2.92 31.39
CA GLU A 124 41.34 -3.75 31.63
C GLU A 124 42.61 -2.90 31.82
N LEU A 125 42.79 -1.87 30.99
CA LEU A 125 43.89 -0.92 31.12
C LEU A 125 43.83 -0.19 32.47
N GLU A 126 42.67 0.29 32.89
CA GLU A 126 42.48 0.95 34.19
C GLU A 126 42.80 0.01 35.36
N ARG A 127 42.30 -1.23 35.33
CA ARG A 127 42.63 -2.25 36.36
C ARG A 127 44.13 -2.54 36.43
N GLY A 128 44.81 -2.60 35.29
CA GLY A 128 46.26 -2.79 35.21
C GLY A 128 47.06 -1.61 35.80
N LEU A 129 46.58 -0.39 35.61
CA LEU A 129 47.19 0.82 36.19
C LEU A 129 47.00 0.89 37.70
N ASP A 130 45.80 0.60 38.19
CA ASP A 130 45.46 0.69 39.62
C ASP A 130 46.22 -0.38 40.45
N GLY A 131 46.42 -1.57 39.88
CA GLY A 131 47.26 -2.62 40.47
C GLY A 131 48.75 -2.23 40.57
N LYS A 132 49.29 -1.51 39.58
CA LYS A 132 50.66 -0.97 39.65
C LYS A 132 50.83 0.15 40.67
N ALA A 133 49.79 0.95 40.89
CA ALA A 133 49.84 2.07 41.84
C ALA A 133 49.84 1.60 43.31
N LYS A 134 49.15 0.52 43.66
CA LYS A 134 49.10 -0.04 45.03
C LYS A 134 50.29 -0.92 45.42
N GLY A 135 51.11 -1.36 44.45
CA GLY A 135 52.28 -2.22 44.67
C GLY A 135 53.60 -1.47 44.96
N LYS A 136 53.55 -0.15 45.09
CA LYS A 136 54.66 0.73 45.50
C LYS A 136 54.37 1.32 46.87
#